data_AF-A0A0Q6LU55-F1
#
_entry.id   AF-A0A0Q6LU55-F1
#
_cell.length_a   1.000
_cell.length_b   1.000
_cell.length_c   1.000
_cell.angle_alpha   90.00
_cell.angle_beta   90.00
_cell.angle_gamma   90.00
#
_symmetry.space_group_name_H-M   'P 1'
#
loop_
_entity.id
_entity.type
_entity.pdbx_description
1 polymer ?
#
loop_
_entity_poly.entity_id
_entity_poly.type
_entity_poly.pdbx_seq_one_letter_code
_entity_poly.pdbx_strand_id
1 'polypeptide(L)'
;MRGRLPEDCIEIPCALSYEYGGESLDGILFKSAVMEEKWDIYLYENLVYFCRSWTGSLILVAEIAPVETSLRVSRIWASRAQESAFALQQVDYLIKSHLYKLRVPHPLPLELQNDSKAAALYSFSQYGRICCFGTFESTLGSAIPKSASRTQPDA
;
A
#
# COMPACT_ATOMS: atom_id res chain seq x y z
N MET A 1 10.88 15.10 0.98
CA MET A 1 9.58 14.43 1.19
C MET A 1 9.10 14.54 2.63
N ARG A 2 9.99 14.54 3.63
CA ARG A 2 9.61 14.72 5.04
C ARG A 2 8.65 15.91 5.26
N GLY A 3 7.51 15.64 5.90
CA GLY A 3 6.46 16.62 6.20
C GLY A 3 5.60 17.09 5.01
N ARG A 4 5.76 16.55 3.80
CA ARG A 4 4.91 16.90 2.65
C ARG A 4 3.66 16.02 2.59
N LEU A 5 2.55 16.61 2.15
CA LEU A 5 1.33 15.90 1.80
C LEU A 5 1.12 15.96 0.27
N PRO A 6 0.27 15.09 -0.31
CA PRO A 6 -0.13 15.21 -1.70
C PRO A 6 -0.79 16.57 -2.00
N GLU A 7 -0.77 17.00 -3.26
CA GLU A 7 -1.45 18.22 -3.68
C GLU A 7 -2.98 18.09 -3.57
N ASP A 8 -3.65 19.15 -3.12
CA ASP A 8 -5.10 19.19 -2.85
C ASP A 8 -5.62 17.92 -2.13
N CYS A 9 -4.95 17.58 -1.02
CA CYS A 9 -5.29 16.37 -0.28
C CYS A 9 -6.44 16.57 0.71
N ILE A 10 -7.14 15.48 0.99
CA ILE A 10 -8.02 15.32 2.14
C ILE A 10 -7.42 14.33 3.14
N GLU A 11 -7.71 14.53 4.42
CA GLU A 11 -7.45 13.53 5.46
C GLU A 11 -8.61 12.53 5.51
N ILE A 12 -8.28 11.24 5.55
CA ILE A 12 -9.24 10.14 5.64
C ILE A 12 -8.88 9.33 6.89
N PRO A 13 -9.71 9.37 7.96
CA PRO A 13 -9.50 8.57 9.15
C PRO A 13 -9.72 7.08 8.83
N CYS A 14 -8.90 6.21 9.42
CA CYS A 14 -9.03 4.76 9.23
C CYS A 14 -8.46 3.95 10.40
N ALA A 15 -8.63 2.63 10.32
CA ALA A 15 -8.11 1.69 11.30
C ALA A 15 -7.62 0.44 10.57
N LEU A 16 -6.48 0.55 9.89
CA LEU A 16 -5.78 -0.61 9.32
C LEU A 16 -4.75 -1.09 10.34
N SER A 17 -4.56 -2.40 10.45
CA SER A 17 -3.60 -2.98 11.38
C SER A 17 -2.85 -4.12 10.71
N TYR A 18 -1.55 -4.16 10.94
CA TYR A 18 -0.63 -5.12 10.34
C TYR A 18 0.26 -5.71 11.42
N GLU A 19 0.47 -7.03 11.41
CA GLU A 19 1.38 -7.67 12.37
C GLU A 19 2.80 -7.13 12.20
N TYR A 20 3.43 -6.75 13.30
CA TYR A 20 4.70 -6.05 13.28
C TYR A 20 5.69 -6.64 14.29
N GLY A 21 6.80 -7.16 13.77
CA GLY A 21 7.74 -8.00 14.53
C GLY A 21 9.10 -7.38 14.86
N GLY A 22 9.29 -6.05 14.76
CA GLY A 22 10.61 -5.44 14.95
C GLY A 22 10.61 -3.93 15.12
N GLU A 23 11.76 -3.28 14.95
CA GLU A 23 11.90 -1.81 14.97
C GLU A 23 11.73 -1.19 13.58
N SER A 24 11.02 -0.06 13.51
CA SER A 24 10.76 0.63 12.25
C SER A 24 11.93 1.55 11.98
N LEU A 25 12.75 1.20 10.99
CA LEU A 25 13.87 2.04 10.61
C LEU A 25 13.38 3.11 9.63
N ASP A 26 13.54 4.36 10.03
CA ASP A 26 13.41 5.53 9.15
C ASP A 26 14.21 5.30 7.85
N GLY A 27 13.61 5.60 6.71
CA GLY A 27 14.25 5.53 5.41
C GLY A 27 13.41 4.82 4.35
N ILE A 28 14.06 3.95 3.58
CA ILE A 28 13.45 3.28 2.43
C ILE A 28 12.78 1.99 2.90
N LEU A 29 11.46 1.92 2.81
CA LEU A 29 10.71 0.69 3.04
C LEU A 29 10.63 -0.18 1.78
N PHE A 30 10.51 0.48 0.62
CA PHE A 30 10.53 -0.16 -0.69
C PHE A 30 11.10 0.79 -1.74
N LYS A 31 12.06 0.32 -2.53
CA LYS A 31 12.57 1.06 -3.69
C LYS A 31 12.45 0.21 -4.93
N SER A 32 11.83 0.77 -5.96
CA SER A 32 11.79 0.17 -7.29
C SER A 32 13.22 -0.05 -7.82
N ALA A 33 13.48 -1.25 -8.30
CA ALA A 33 14.71 -1.65 -8.97
C ALA A 33 14.55 -1.75 -10.50
N VAL A 34 13.31 -1.90 -10.98
CA VAL A 34 12.97 -2.01 -12.41
C VAL A 34 11.74 -1.17 -12.77
N MET A 35 11.56 -0.85 -14.05
CA MET A 35 10.49 0.04 -14.54
C MET A 35 9.07 -0.49 -14.27
N GLU A 36 8.92 -1.80 -14.13
CA GLU A 36 7.66 -2.46 -13.81
C GLU A 36 7.31 -2.40 -12.33
N GLU A 37 8.21 -1.93 -11.46
CA GLU A 37 7.89 -1.59 -10.08
C GLU A 37 7.48 -0.12 -10.03
N LYS A 38 6.18 0.09 -9.83
CA LYS A 38 5.54 1.38 -10.09
C LYS A 38 5.56 2.35 -8.91
N TRP A 39 5.99 1.87 -7.74
CA TRP A 39 5.96 2.60 -6.48
C TRP A 39 7.30 2.57 -5.78
N ASP A 40 7.60 3.68 -5.11
CA ASP A 40 8.58 3.75 -4.04
C ASP A 40 7.87 4.08 -2.74
N ILE A 41 8.30 3.46 -1.64
CA ILE A 41 7.71 3.62 -0.32
C ILE A 41 8.79 4.00 0.69
N TYR A 42 8.56 5.10 1.39
CA TYR A 42 9.48 5.64 2.38
C TYR A 42 8.79 5.79 3.72
N LEU A 43 9.54 5.61 4.80
CA LEU A 43 9.11 5.94 6.16
C LEU A 43 9.98 7.07 6.68
N TYR A 44 9.35 8.13 7.17
CA TYR A 44 10.04 9.14 7.95
C TYR A 44 9.19 9.52 9.15
N GLU A 45 9.78 9.42 10.34
CA GLU A 45 9.08 9.62 11.61
C GLU A 45 7.93 8.62 11.72
N ASN A 46 6.68 9.09 11.62
CA ASN A 46 5.48 8.25 11.69
C ASN A 46 4.68 8.27 10.38
N LEU A 47 5.28 8.76 9.29
CA LEU A 47 4.61 8.93 8.00
C LEU A 47 5.21 8.01 6.94
N VAL A 48 4.34 7.20 6.34
CA VAL A 48 4.65 6.38 5.17
C VAL A 48 4.25 7.14 3.92
N TYR A 49 5.20 7.32 3.01
CA TYR A 49 5.04 8.06 1.76
C TYR A 49 5.00 7.08 0.59
N PHE A 50 3.96 7.15 -0.24
CA PHE A 50 3.83 6.33 -1.44
C PHE A 50 3.97 7.21 -2.68
N CYS A 51 5.08 6.99 -3.39
CA CYS A 51 5.47 7.80 -4.54
C CYS A 51 5.49 6.97 -5.81
N ARG A 52 5.15 7.56 -6.94
CA ARG A 52 5.38 6.94 -8.25
C ARG A 52 6.88 6.83 -8.52
N SER A 53 7.36 5.65 -8.86
CA SER A 53 8.80 5.40 -8.99
C SER A 53 9.49 6.22 -10.10
N TRP A 54 8.77 6.54 -11.18
CA TRP A 54 9.36 7.22 -12.34
C TRP A 54 9.12 8.74 -12.39
N THR A 55 8.07 9.25 -11.74
CA THR A 55 7.84 10.71 -11.65
C THR A 55 8.26 11.27 -10.30
N GLY A 56 8.40 10.45 -9.26
CA GLY A 56 8.58 10.89 -7.89
C GLY A 56 7.34 11.57 -7.28
N SER A 57 6.19 11.55 -7.98
CA SER A 57 4.95 12.16 -7.52
C SER A 57 4.45 11.47 -6.26
N LEU A 58 4.23 12.24 -5.18
CA LEU A 58 3.65 11.76 -3.94
C LEU A 58 2.13 11.65 -4.11
N ILE A 59 1.60 10.43 -4.03
CA ILE A 59 0.17 10.16 -4.28
C ILE A 59 -0.57 9.95 -2.97
N LEU A 60 0.02 9.21 -2.05
CA LEU A 60 -0.58 8.86 -0.76
C LEU A 60 0.43 9.08 0.35
N VAL A 61 -0.08 9.47 1.52
CA VAL A 61 0.65 9.45 2.78
C VAL A 61 -0.21 8.70 3.80
N ALA A 62 0.39 7.85 4.63
CA ALA A 62 -0.29 7.18 5.72
C ALA A 62 0.44 7.45 7.03
N GLU A 63 -0.30 7.78 8.08
CA GLU A 63 0.27 7.83 9.43
C GLU A 63 0.24 6.45 10.06
N ILE A 64 1.37 6.06 10.64
CA ILE A 64 1.53 4.80 11.33
C ILE A 64 1.87 5.02 12.80
N ALA A 65 1.39 4.12 13.65
CA ALA A 65 1.79 4.05 15.04
C ALA A 65 1.98 2.58 15.45
N PRO A 66 3.10 2.24 16.13
CA PRO A 66 3.24 0.92 16.73
C PRO A 66 2.24 0.76 17.88
N VAL A 67 1.57 -0.38 17.91
CA VAL A 67 0.62 -0.77 18.95
C VAL A 67 0.91 -2.22 19.32
N GLU A 68 1.58 -2.43 20.46
CA GLU A 68 2.01 -3.73 20.97
C GLU A 68 2.83 -4.54 19.94
N THR A 69 2.18 -5.46 19.22
CA THR A 69 2.77 -6.36 18.21
C THR A 69 2.25 -6.06 16.80
N SER A 70 1.67 -4.89 16.61
CA SER A 70 1.08 -4.45 15.36
C SER A 70 1.46 -3.02 15.01
N LEU A 71 1.36 -2.70 13.74
CA LEU A 71 1.50 -1.36 13.21
C LEU A 71 0.13 -0.92 12.70
N ARG A 72 -0.38 0.15 13.32
CA ARG A 72 -1.70 0.69 13.02
C ARG A 72 -1.57 1.88 12.09
N VAL A 73 -2.36 1.90 11.02
CA VAL A 73 -2.63 3.10 10.23
C VAL A 73 -3.88 3.79 10.78
N SER A 74 -3.73 5.01 11.26
CA SER A 74 -4.80 5.82 11.88
C SER A 74 -5.48 6.76 10.89
N ARG A 75 -4.73 7.23 9.89
CA ARG A 75 -5.18 8.20 8.90
C ARG A 75 -4.32 8.12 7.65
N ILE A 76 -4.94 8.48 6.52
CA ILE A 76 -4.24 8.64 5.25
C ILE A 76 -4.56 10.01 4.65
N TRP A 77 -3.65 10.53 3.84
CA TRP A 77 -3.86 11.69 3.00
C TRP A 77 -3.77 11.26 1.55
N ALA A 78 -4.82 11.57 0.80
CA ALA A 78 -4.97 11.27 -0.62
C ALA A 78 -5.54 12.49 -1.35
N SER A 79 -5.40 12.55 -2.66
CA SER A 79 -6.01 13.61 -3.47
C SER A 79 -7.52 13.66 -3.25
N ARG A 80 -8.08 14.88 -3.12
CA ARG A 80 -9.53 15.11 -2.99
C ARG A 80 -10.35 14.52 -4.15
N ALA A 81 -9.74 14.42 -5.33
CA ALA A 81 -10.39 13.85 -6.51
C ALA A 81 -10.53 12.32 -6.45
N GLN A 82 -9.80 11.65 -5.55
CA GLN A 82 -9.86 10.20 -5.37
C GLN A 82 -10.91 9.83 -4.33
N GLU A 83 -11.70 8.80 -4.61
CA GLU A 83 -12.67 8.28 -3.65
C GLU A 83 -11.95 7.73 -2.40
N SER A 84 -12.40 8.12 -1.21
CA SER A 84 -11.75 7.75 0.05
C SER A 84 -11.65 6.24 0.27
N ALA A 85 -12.72 5.49 -0.07
CA ALA A 85 -12.72 4.04 0.05
C ALA A 85 -11.69 3.37 -0.87
N PHE A 86 -11.53 3.90 -2.08
CA PHE A 86 -10.53 3.43 -3.04
C PHE A 86 -9.10 3.76 -2.57
N ALA A 87 -8.88 4.97 -2.04
CA ALA A 87 -7.59 5.38 -1.48
C ALA A 87 -7.16 4.47 -0.31
N LEU A 88 -8.09 4.12 0.59
CA LEU A 88 -7.84 3.20 1.70
C LEU A 88 -7.43 1.81 1.22
N GLN A 89 -8.16 1.25 0.26
CA GLN A 89 -7.84 -0.05 -0.32
C GLN A 89 -6.49 -0.03 -1.06
N GLN A 90 -6.15 1.09 -1.70
CA GLN A 90 -4.87 1.24 -2.37
C GLN A 90 -3.71 1.27 -1.37
N VAL A 91 -3.83 2.02 -0.26
CA VAL A 91 -2.85 2.00 0.83
C VAL A 91 -2.69 0.58 1.39
N ASP A 92 -3.81 -0.10 1.68
CA ASP A 92 -3.79 -1.46 2.20
C ASP A 92 -3.09 -2.44 1.25
N TYR A 93 -3.43 -2.38 -0.04
CA TYR A 93 -2.77 -3.18 -1.06
C TYR A 93 -1.27 -2.89 -1.14
N LEU A 94 -0.86 -1.62 -1.15
CA LEU A 94 0.56 -1.26 -1.25
C LEU A 94 1.36 -1.75 -0.05
N ILE A 95 0.82 -1.61 1.17
CA ILE A 95 1.46 -2.14 2.38
C ILE A 95 1.61 -3.67 2.26
N LYS A 96 0.52 -4.40 1.99
CA LYS A 96 0.53 -5.86 1.91
C LYS A 96 1.47 -6.39 0.81
N SER A 97 1.40 -5.82 -0.38
CA SER A 97 2.15 -6.32 -1.54
C SER A 97 3.62 -5.88 -1.54
N HIS A 98 3.93 -4.66 -1.11
CA HIS A 98 5.29 -4.13 -1.21
C HIS A 98 6.09 -4.33 0.07
N LEU A 99 5.47 -4.19 1.24
CA LEU A 99 6.16 -4.32 2.52
C LEU A 99 6.12 -5.76 3.03
N TYR A 100 4.94 -6.38 3.02
CA TYR A 100 4.75 -7.77 3.48
C TYR A 100 4.95 -8.82 2.38
N LYS A 101 5.17 -8.41 1.12
CA LYS A 101 5.39 -9.29 -0.04
C LYS A 101 4.26 -10.31 -0.27
N LEU A 102 3.04 -9.97 0.14
CA LEU A 102 1.87 -10.81 -0.02
C LEU A 102 1.28 -10.67 -1.43
N ARG A 103 0.82 -11.79 -1.98
CA ARG A 103 0.00 -11.80 -3.20
C ARG A 103 -1.46 -11.66 -2.80
N VAL A 104 -1.96 -10.43 -2.87
CA VAL A 104 -3.35 -10.07 -2.54
C VAL A 104 -3.98 -9.36 -3.74
N PRO A 105 -5.32 -9.36 -3.88
CA PRO A 105 -5.96 -8.62 -4.94
C PRO A 105 -5.76 -7.10 -4.75
N HIS A 106 -5.51 -6.37 -5.83
CA HIS A 106 -5.51 -4.91 -5.82
C HIS A 106 -6.90 -4.35 -6.14
N PRO A 107 -7.26 -3.19 -5.59
CA PRO A 107 -8.53 -2.57 -5.90
C PRO A 107 -8.54 -2.02 -7.35
N LEU A 108 -9.68 -2.18 -8.00
CA LEU A 108 -10.00 -1.61 -9.30
C LEU A 108 -11.05 -0.50 -9.16
N PRO A 109 -10.92 0.61 -9.91
CA PRO A 109 -11.98 1.62 -9.99
C PRO A 109 -13.27 1.00 -10.56
N LEU A 110 -14.41 1.30 -9.93
CA LEU A 110 -15.71 0.72 -10.30
C LEU A 110 -16.12 1.07 -11.73
N GLU A 111 -15.64 2.20 -12.25
CA GLU A 111 -15.91 2.65 -13.62
C GLU A 111 -15.38 1.67 -14.67
N LEU A 112 -14.40 0.83 -14.30
CA LEU A 112 -13.78 -0.14 -15.20
C LEU A 112 -14.46 -1.53 -15.16
N GLN A 113 -15.52 -1.71 -14.38
CA GLN A 113 -16.15 -3.03 -14.16
C GLN A 113 -16.60 -3.73 -15.44
N ASN A 114 -17.01 -2.95 -16.44
CA ASN A 114 -17.53 -3.47 -17.71
C ASN A 114 -16.48 -3.48 -18.83
N ASP A 115 -15.23 -3.08 -18.55
CA ASP A 115 -14.13 -3.07 -19.53
C ASP A 115 -12.89 -3.78 -18.97
N SER A 116 -12.81 -5.08 -19.23
CA SER A 116 -11.69 -5.92 -18.82
C SER A 116 -10.34 -5.48 -19.37
N LYS A 117 -10.29 -4.88 -20.57
CA LYS A 117 -9.04 -4.39 -21.17
C LYS A 117 -8.57 -3.14 -20.46
N ALA A 118 -9.48 -2.19 -20.20
CA ALA A 118 -9.17 -1.00 -19.44
C ALA A 118 -8.75 -1.35 -18.00
N ALA A 119 -9.42 -2.31 -17.35
CA ALA A 119 -9.04 -2.80 -16.03
C ALA A 119 -7.64 -3.44 -16.01
N ALA A 120 -7.30 -4.25 -17.02
CA ALA A 120 -5.96 -4.82 -17.16
C ALA A 120 -4.88 -3.74 -17.37
N LEU A 121 -5.16 -2.76 -18.23
CA LEU A 121 -4.25 -1.65 -18.49
C LEU A 121 -4.05 -0.78 -17.25
N TYR A 122 -5.13 -0.50 -16.52
CA TYR A 122 -5.09 0.19 -15.24
C TYR A 122 -4.21 -0.55 -14.24
N SER A 123 -4.43 -1.85 -14.08
CA SER A 123 -3.65 -2.71 -13.18
C SER A 123 -2.16 -2.64 -13.47
N PHE A 124 -1.79 -2.81 -14.74
CA PHE A 124 -0.38 -2.74 -15.16
C PHE A 124 0.21 -1.34 -14.98
N SER A 125 -0.56 -0.29 -15.29
CA SER A 125 -0.12 1.10 -15.10
C SER A 125 0.11 1.41 -13.62
N GLN A 126 -0.82 1.03 -12.75
CA GLN A 126 -0.76 1.37 -11.33
C GLN A 126 0.21 0.49 -10.56
N TYR A 127 0.27 -0.81 -10.83
CA TYR A 127 0.95 -1.78 -9.96
C TYR A 127 2.00 -2.63 -10.70
N GLY A 128 2.03 -2.57 -12.03
CA GLY A 128 3.07 -3.16 -12.87
C GLY A 128 3.24 -4.65 -12.66
N ARG A 129 4.47 -5.11 -12.41
CA ARG A 129 4.74 -6.54 -12.24
C ARG A 129 4.33 -7.11 -10.88
N ILE A 130 3.97 -6.25 -9.92
CA ILE A 130 3.61 -6.68 -8.55
C ILE A 130 2.13 -7.06 -8.48
N CYS A 131 1.27 -6.56 -9.37
CA CYS A 131 -0.12 -7.01 -9.40
C CYS A 131 -0.25 -8.47 -9.85
N CYS A 132 -1.17 -9.19 -9.20
CA CYS A 132 -1.54 -10.55 -9.56
C CYS A 132 -3.01 -10.62 -10.01
N PHE A 133 -3.93 -10.05 -9.23
CA PHE A 133 -5.36 -10.13 -9.46
C PHE A 133 -6.00 -8.79 -9.10
N GLY A 134 -6.89 -8.27 -9.95
CA GLY A 134 -7.68 -7.08 -9.64
C GLY A 134 -9.08 -7.46 -9.13
N THR A 135 -9.63 -6.67 -8.21
CA THR A 135 -11.00 -6.85 -7.73
C THR A 135 -11.75 -5.53 -7.64
N PHE A 136 -13.07 -5.58 -7.82
CA PHE A 136 -14.00 -4.47 -7.59
C PHE A 136 -14.63 -4.54 -6.19
N GLU A 137 -14.44 -5.64 -5.48
CA GLU A 137 -14.90 -5.82 -4.11
C GLU A 137 -13.92 -5.20 -3.11
N SER A 138 -14.41 -4.89 -1.90
CA SER A 138 -13.56 -4.37 -0.83
C SER A 138 -12.47 -5.37 -0.44
N THR A 139 -11.21 -4.93 -0.43
CA THR A 139 -10.06 -5.74 0.01
C THR A 139 -9.72 -5.58 1.49
N LEU A 140 -10.43 -4.68 2.20
CA LEU A 140 -10.17 -4.36 3.60
C LEU A 140 -10.58 -5.54 4.49
N GLY A 141 -9.76 -5.88 5.49
CA GLY A 141 -10.08 -6.92 6.49
C GLY A 141 -9.63 -8.35 6.15
N SER A 142 -8.99 -8.59 5.00
CA SER A 142 -8.26 -9.85 4.81
C SER A 142 -7.05 -9.88 5.76
N ALA A 143 -7.16 -10.62 6.87
CA ALA A 143 -6.12 -10.78 7.86
C ALA A 143 -4.82 -11.28 7.21
N ILE A 144 -3.68 -10.71 7.59
CA ILE A 144 -2.38 -11.28 7.27
C ILE A 144 -2.27 -12.56 8.10
N PRO A 145 -2.20 -13.76 7.50
CA PRO A 145 -1.92 -14.95 8.28
C PRO A 145 -0.50 -14.86 8.83
N LYS A 146 -0.36 -15.09 10.14
CA LYS A 146 0.89 -15.22 10.86
C LYS A 146 1.89 -16.05 10.04
N SER A 147 3.03 -15.47 9.67
CA SER A 147 4.09 -16.28 9.05
C SER A 147 4.57 -17.26 10.12
N ALA A 148 4.15 -18.53 10.02
CA ALA A 148 4.73 -19.60 10.81
C ALA A 148 6.22 -19.64 10.47
N SER A 149 7.06 -19.29 11.42
CA SER A 149 8.49 -19.57 11.35
C SER A 149 8.62 -21.08 11.11
N ARG A 150 9.19 -21.44 9.97
CA ARG A 150 9.62 -22.81 9.69
C ARG A 150 10.78 -23.09 10.64
N THR A 151 10.50 -23.67 11.80
CA THR A 151 11.50 -24.43 12.54
C THR A 151 11.82 -25.66 11.70
N GLN A 152 12.97 -25.60 11.05
CA GLN A 152 13.61 -26.76 10.44
C GLN A 152 14.26 -27.55 11.58
N PRO A 153 13.88 -28.81 11.85
CA PRO A 153 14.68 -29.65 12.73
C PRO A 153 15.90 -30.15 11.95
N ASP A 154 17.08 -29.84 12.46
CA ASP A 154 18.34 -30.45 12.04
C ASP A 154 18.27 -31.98 12.26
N ALA A 155 18.62 -32.72 11.21
CA ALA A 155 18.91 -34.15 11.24
C ALA A 155 20.18 -34.42 10.44
#